data_AF-A0A974PAF2-F1
#
_entry.id   AF-A0A974PAF2-F1
#
_cell.length_a   1.000
_cell.length_b   1.000
_cell.length_c   1.000
_cell.angle_alpha   90.00
_cell.angle_beta   90.00
_cell.angle_gamma   90.00
#
_symmetry.space_group_name_H-M   'P 1'
#
loop_
_entity.id
_entity.type
_entity.pdbx_description
1 polymer ?
#
loop_
_entity_poly.entity_id
_entity_poly.type
_entity_poly.pdbx_seq_one_letter_code
_entity_poly.pdbx_strand_id
1 'polypeptide(L)'
;MDQITAQRYFYYFIRNKKDEQSLVAFEQWVYEHDELEEIFGEKEYFELISRNYKDKYAFDETEKQIRRMIHFGPFEQERIILKLDDLLTNEDETEQLETLEILYDDYCDGYTFLRYIALTYITTSDEYKEILKEESLENQSYMDSIRKEAVRLLGFLCSKEILIDEEHEYYDYRAEKDRIEIHSIDEMLGAL
;
A
#
# COMPACT_ATOMS: atom_id res chain seq x y z
N MET A 1 17.20 9.57 15.19
CA MET A 1 16.43 9.14 14.00
C MET A 1 16.36 10.30 13.01
N ASP A 2 16.21 10.08 11.70
CA ASP A 2 15.99 11.19 10.74
C ASP A 2 14.49 11.43 10.46
N GLN A 3 14.17 12.57 9.82
CA GLN A 3 12.80 12.98 9.53
C GLN A 3 12.03 11.94 8.70
N ILE A 4 12.66 11.37 7.67
CA ILE A 4 11.99 10.40 6.78
C ILE A 4 11.66 9.11 7.56
N THR A 5 12.57 8.65 8.41
CA THR A 5 12.38 7.46 9.24
C THR A 5 11.23 7.68 10.24
N ALA A 6 11.18 8.85 10.88
CA ALA A 6 10.10 9.20 11.81
C ALA A 6 8.74 9.28 11.10
N GLN A 7 8.68 9.95 9.94
CA GLN A 7 7.47 10.06 9.14
C GLN A 7 6.99 8.68 8.63
N ARG A 8 7.92 7.82 8.21
CA ARG A 8 7.61 6.44 7.81
C ARG A 8 6.99 5.65 8.96
N TYR A 9 7.53 5.78 10.18
CA TYR A 9 6.95 5.12 11.36
C TYR A 9 5.52 5.59 11.63
N PHE A 10 5.28 6.91 11.58
CA PHE A 10 3.96 7.49 11.73
C PHE A 10 2.97 6.98 10.68
N TYR A 11 3.38 6.94 9.41
CA TYR A 11 2.56 6.39 8.34
C TYR A 11 2.15 4.92 8.61
N TYR A 12 3.11 4.05 8.94
CA TYR A 12 2.81 2.65 9.20
C TYR A 12 2.00 2.44 10.47
N PHE A 13 2.16 3.28 11.50
CA PHE A 13 1.28 3.25 12.67
C PHE A 13 -0.19 3.49 12.28
N ILE A 14 -0.46 4.40 11.35
CA ILE A 14 -1.83 4.68 10.87
C ILE A 14 -2.38 3.57 9.97
N ARG A 15 -1.56 3.02 9.07
CA ARG A 15 -2.00 1.97 8.13
C ARG A 15 -2.16 0.60 8.77
N ASN A 16 -1.43 0.31 9.84
CA ASN A 16 -1.51 -0.97 10.54
C ASN A 16 -2.80 -1.09 11.37
N LYS A 17 -3.07 -2.31 11.86
CA LYS A 17 -4.29 -2.60 12.62
C LYS A 17 -4.43 -1.70 13.84
N LYS A 18 -5.64 -1.15 14.00
CA LYS A 18 -6.05 -0.31 15.14
C LYS A 18 -6.32 -1.16 16.38
N ASP A 19 -5.29 -1.82 16.90
CA ASP A 19 -5.37 -2.61 18.14
C ASP A 19 -4.62 -1.97 19.31
N GLU A 20 -4.95 -2.43 20.52
CA GLU A 20 -4.38 -1.92 21.77
C GLU A 20 -2.85 -2.09 21.82
N GLN A 21 -2.34 -3.18 21.26
CA GLN A 21 -0.91 -3.46 21.26
C GLN A 21 -0.14 -2.45 20.38
N SER A 22 -0.70 -2.09 19.24
CA SER A 22 -0.14 -1.10 18.32
C SER A 22 -0.07 0.28 18.96
N LEU A 23 -1.10 0.66 19.72
CA LEU A 23 -1.14 1.95 20.42
C LEU A 23 -0.14 2.02 21.58
N VAL A 24 0.02 0.93 22.34
CA VAL A 24 1.02 0.82 23.40
C VAL A 24 2.44 0.86 22.83
N ALA A 25 2.69 0.18 21.71
CA ALA A 25 3.98 0.21 21.03
C ALA A 25 4.31 1.62 20.53
N PHE A 26 3.32 2.33 19.97
CA PHE A 26 3.48 3.72 19.54
C PHE A 26 3.76 4.67 20.71
N GLU A 27 3.02 4.55 21.82
CA GLU A 27 3.25 5.34 23.03
C GLU A 27 4.68 5.17 23.53
N GLN A 28 5.13 3.92 23.69
CA GLN A 28 6.48 3.62 24.16
C GLN A 28 7.53 4.19 23.20
N TRP A 29 7.32 4.04 21.90
CA TRP A 29 8.22 4.57 20.88
C TRP A 29 8.32 6.09 20.96
N VAL A 30 7.21 6.81 21.11
CA VAL A 30 7.22 8.28 21.26
C VAL A 30 8.02 8.71 22.49
N TYR A 31 7.90 7.99 23.62
CA TYR A 31 8.66 8.30 24.84
C TYR A 31 10.16 8.02 24.74
N GLU A 32 10.56 7.09 23.85
CA GLU A 32 11.97 6.70 23.67
C GLU A 32 12.73 7.60 22.68
N HIS A 33 12.04 8.47 21.94
CA HIS A 33 12.64 9.26 20.87
C HIS A 33 12.38 10.77 21.09
N ASP A 34 13.18 11.39 21.96
CA ASP A 34 13.10 12.82 22.24
C ASP A 34 13.49 13.70 21.04
N GLU A 35 14.25 13.16 20.07
CA GLU A 35 14.57 13.84 18.82
C GLU A 35 13.33 14.18 17.97
N LEU A 36 12.17 13.58 18.24
CA LEU A 36 10.90 13.90 17.59
C LEU A 36 10.49 15.36 17.80
N GLU A 37 10.92 15.98 18.91
CA GLU A 37 10.70 17.39 19.19
C GLU A 37 11.34 18.29 18.13
N GLU A 38 12.57 17.97 17.72
CA GLU A 38 13.28 18.72 16.69
C GLU A 38 12.71 18.45 15.29
N ILE A 39 12.27 17.22 15.03
CA ILE A 39 11.74 16.79 13.72
C ILE A 39 10.36 17.39 13.45
N PHE A 40 9.47 17.36 14.43
CA PHE A 40 8.06 17.72 14.27
C PHE A 40 7.65 19.01 14.98
N GLY A 41 8.53 19.56 15.81
CA GLY A 41 8.31 20.77 16.58
C GLY A 41 7.77 20.49 17.99
N GLU A 42 8.19 21.34 18.93
CA GLU A 42 7.86 21.28 20.36
C GLU A 42 6.37 21.08 20.63
N LYS A 43 5.51 21.85 19.95
CA LYS A 43 4.06 21.78 20.14
C LYS A 43 3.50 20.39 19.84
N GLU A 44 3.83 19.84 18.67
CA GLU A 44 3.26 18.57 18.22
C GLU A 44 3.82 17.40 19.04
N TYR A 45 5.11 17.42 19.34
CA TYR A 45 5.73 16.42 20.20
C TYR A 45 5.15 16.45 21.62
N PHE A 46 4.97 17.64 22.20
CA PHE A 46 4.36 17.78 23.53
C PHE A 46 2.92 17.26 23.58
N GLU A 47 2.12 17.52 22.54
CA GLU A 47 0.76 16.97 22.39
C GLU A 47 0.78 15.42 22.32
N LEU A 48 1.79 14.82 21.66
CA LEU A 48 1.94 13.36 21.58
C LEU A 48 2.31 12.75 22.93
N ILE A 49 3.30 13.30 23.65
CA ILE A 49 3.77 12.72 24.92
C ILE A 49 2.79 12.93 26.09
N SER A 50 1.94 13.95 26.02
CA SER A 50 0.98 14.27 27.09
C SER A 50 -0.36 13.54 26.93
N ARG A 51 -0.51 12.78 25.85
CA ARG A 51 -1.74 12.08 25.48
C ARG A 51 -2.02 10.90 26.41
N ASN A 52 -3.28 10.76 26.81
CA ASN A 52 -3.73 9.55 27.50
C ASN A 52 -4.03 8.44 26.48
N TYR A 53 -3.03 7.62 26.15
CA TYR A 53 -3.18 6.52 25.17
C TYR A 53 -4.14 5.40 25.61
N LYS A 54 -4.60 5.39 26.86
CA LYS A 54 -5.63 4.46 27.34
C LYS A 54 -7.06 4.93 27.05
N ASP A 55 -7.22 6.16 26.56
CA ASP A 55 -8.53 6.66 26.18
C ASP A 55 -9.06 5.95 24.92
N LYS A 56 -10.37 5.70 24.87
CA LYS A 56 -11.01 5.01 23.73
C LYS A 56 -10.90 5.78 22.40
N TYR A 57 -10.63 7.08 22.42
CA TYR A 57 -10.43 7.92 21.24
C TYR A 57 -8.95 8.22 20.98
N ALA A 58 -8.04 7.64 21.76
CA ALA A 58 -6.61 7.95 21.65
C ALA A 58 -6.08 7.69 20.24
N PHE A 59 -6.44 6.56 19.62
CA PHE A 59 -6.05 6.26 18.25
C PHE A 59 -6.54 7.33 17.26
N ASP A 60 -7.85 7.62 17.24
CA ASP A 60 -8.44 8.57 16.28
C ASP A 60 -7.83 9.97 16.41
N GLU A 61 -7.60 10.42 17.64
CA GLU A 61 -6.95 11.71 17.88
C GLU A 61 -5.47 11.68 17.48
N THR A 62 -4.78 10.53 17.56
CA THR A 62 -3.36 10.40 17.19
C THR A 62 -3.26 10.37 15.67
N GLU A 63 -4.17 9.66 15.02
CA GLU A 63 -4.34 9.67 13.57
C GLU A 63 -4.57 11.07 13.03
N LYS A 64 -5.52 11.82 13.59
CA LYS A 64 -5.76 13.22 13.19
C LYS A 64 -4.53 14.09 13.34
N GLN A 65 -3.74 13.87 14.39
CA GLN A 65 -2.53 14.64 14.61
C GLN A 65 -1.47 14.28 13.55
N ILE A 66 -1.16 12.99 13.38
CA ILE A 66 -0.18 12.50 12.41
C ILE A 66 -0.52 12.94 10.99
N ARG A 67 -1.79 12.85 10.57
CA ARG A 67 -2.24 13.27 9.23
C ARG A 67 -2.05 14.78 8.96
N ARG A 68 -1.88 15.61 9.99
CA ARG A 68 -1.50 17.03 9.83
C ARG A 68 0.01 17.25 9.79
N MET A 69 0.78 16.31 10.30
CA MET A 69 2.23 16.42 10.47
C MET A 69 3.01 15.88 9.27
N ILE A 70 2.45 14.91 8.54
CA ILE A 70 3.15 14.21 7.47
C ILE A 70 2.34 14.18 6.18
N HIS A 71 3.04 14.14 5.05
CA HIS A 71 2.48 13.95 3.72
C HIS A 71 2.53 12.46 3.39
N PHE A 72 1.39 11.84 3.06
CA PHE A 72 1.27 10.38 2.95
C PHE A 72 1.78 9.85 1.60
N GLY A 73 1.72 10.65 0.54
CA GLY A 73 1.99 10.22 -0.84
C GLY A 73 3.28 9.42 -1.03
N PRO A 74 4.45 9.89 -0.56
CA PRO A 74 5.71 9.16 -0.70
C PRO A 74 5.69 7.77 -0.05
N PHE A 75 5.01 7.62 1.08
CA PHE A 75 4.94 6.36 1.83
C PHE A 75 3.87 5.41 1.28
N GLU A 76 2.76 5.96 0.75
CA GLU A 76 1.79 5.20 -0.05
C GLU A 76 2.45 4.66 -1.32
N GLN A 77 3.25 5.48 -2.02
CA GLN A 77 4.01 5.03 -3.17
C GLN A 77 5.03 3.95 -2.82
N GLU A 78 5.79 4.13 -1.73
CA GLU A 78 6.71 3.11 -1.21
C GLU A 78 5.96 1.79 -0.93
N ARG A 79 4.81 1.85 -0.27
CA ARG A 79 3.98 0.68 0.05
C ARG A 79 3.50 -0.06 -1.20
N ILE A 80 2.97 0.65 -2.20
CA ILE A 80 2.48 0.03 -3.43
C ILE A 80 3.63 -0.58 -4.23
N ILE A 81 4.77 0.10 -4.31
CA ILE A 81 5.98 -0.46 -4.94
C ILE A 81 6.38 -1.77 -4.26
N LEU A 82 6.43 -1.80 -2.92
CA LEU A 82 6.77 -3.02 -2.18
C LEU A 82 5.78 -4.15 -2.44
N LYS A 83 4.48 -3.85 -2.56
CA LYS A 83 3.45 -4.86 -2.87
C LYS A 83 3.54 -5.39 -4.30
N LEU A 84 3.87 -4.54 -5.27
CA LEU A 84 4.10 -4.99 -6.64
C LEU A 84 5.39 -5.80 -6.77
N ASP A 85 6.45 -5.44 -6.03
CA ASP A 85 7.71 -6.20 -5.98
C ASP A 85 7.51 -7.57 -5.31
N ASP A 86 6.71 -7.63 -4.25
CA ASP A 86 6.35 -8.89 -3.57
C ASP A 86 5.73 -9.92 -4.53
N LEU A 87 4.87 -9.49 -5.47
CA LEU A 87 4.32 -10.38 -6.51
C LEU A 87 5.40 -10.98 -7.46
N LEU A 88 6.57 -10.35 -7.55
CA LEU A 88 7.69 -10.78 -8.39
C LEU A 88 8.67 -11.66 -7.63
N THR A 89 8.85 -11.42 -6.33
CA THR A 89 9.93 -12.05 -5.53
C THR A 89 9.44 -13.10 -4.55
N ASN A 90 8.19 -13.01 -4.10
CA ASN A 90 7.62 -13.98 -3.16
C ASN A 90 7.29 -15.28 -3.88
N GLU A 91 7.67 -16.42 -3.30
CA GLU A 91 7.38 -17.75 -3.84
C GLU A 91 6.19 -18.43 -3.13
N ASP A 92 5.69 -17.85 -2.03
CA ASP A 92 4.52 -18.37 -1.31
C ASP A 92 3.22 -17.91 -1.99
N GLU A 93 2.49 -18.87 -2.55
CA GLU A 93 1.25 -18.61 -3.29
C GLU A 93 0.12 -18.07 -2.39
N THR A 94 0.12 -18.40 -1.09
CA THR A 94 -0.87 -17.88 -0.13
C THR A 94 -0.59 -16.42 0.15
N GLU A 95 0.68 -16.05 0.40
CA GLU A 95 1.06 -14.65 0.61
C GLU A 95 0.86 -13.80 -0.67
N GLN A 96 1.13 -14.37 -1.85
CA GLN A 96 0.82 -13.71 -3.13
C GLN A 96 -0.68 -13.41 -3.26
N LEU A 97 -1.56 -14.34 -2.86
CA LEU A 97 -3.00 -14.10 -2.85
C LEU A 97 -3.42 -12.97 -1.93
N GLU A 98 -2.85 -12.92 -0.72
CA GLU A 98 -3.10 -11.84 0.23
C GLU A 98 -2.63 -10.49 -0.34
N THR A 99 -1.48 -10.46 -1.01
CA THR A 99 -0.98 -9.27 -1.70
C THR A 99 -1.91 -8.85 -2.85
N LEU A 100 -2.48 -9.78 -3.61
CA LEU A 100 -3.47 -9.46 -4.65
C LEU A 100 -4.77 -8.90 -4.07
N GLU A 101 -5.24 -9.43 -2.94
CA GLU A 101 -6.42 -8.91 -2.23
C GLU A 101 -6.18 -7.46 -1.78
N ILE A 102 -4.99 -7.17 -1.22
CA ILE A 102 -4.60 -5.80 -0.83
C ILE A 102 -4.59 -4.87 -2.05
N LEU A 103 -4.01 -5.29 -3.18
CA LEU A 103 -3.97 -4.47 -4.40
C LEU A 103 -5.35 -4.28 -5.03
N TYR A 104 -6.26 -5.23 -4.84
CA TYR A 104 -7.66 -5.08 -5.23
C TYR A 104 -8.39 -4.03 -4.37
N ASP A 105 -8.17 -4.03 -3.05
CA ASP A 105 -8.72 -3.00 -2.17
C ASP A 105 -8.16 -1.61 -2.53
N ASP A 106 -6.85 -1.53 -2.76
CA ASP A 106 -6.17 -0.30 -3.24
C ASP A 106 -6.77 0.24 -4.56
N TYR A 107 -7.10 -0.65 -5.49
CA TYR A 107 -7.82 -0.30 -6.70
C TYR A 107 -9.21 0.26 -6.40
N CYS A 108 -9.96 -0.39 -5.51
CA CYS A 108 -11.30 0.04 -5.11
C CYS A 108 -11.30 1.41 -4.44
N ASP A 109 -10.25 1.72 -3.68
CA ASP A 109 -10.12 2.98 -2.96
C ASP A 109 -9.69 4.16 -3.84
N GLY A 110 -9.16 3.91 -5.04
CA GLY A 110 -8.93 4.99 -6.01
C GLY A 110 -7.70 4.82 -6.90
N TYR A 111 -6.82 3.84 -6.64
CA TYR A 111 -5.63 3.61 -7.47
C TYR A 111 -5.98 2.88 -8.76
N THR A 112 -6.69 3.55 -9.67
CA THR A 112 -7.28 2.91 -10.86
C THR A 112 -6.25 2.35 -11.84
N PHE A 113 -4.97 2.75 -11.75
CA PHE A 113 -3.88 2.13 -12.51
C PHE A 113 -3.65 0.65 -12.13
N LEU A 114 -4.13 0.19 -10.96
CA LEU A 114 -4.10 -1.21 -10.52
C LEU A 114 -5.20 -2.08 -11.14
N ARG A 115 -6.11 -1.50 -11.95
CA ARG A 115 -7.32 -2.17 -12.43
C ARG A 115 -7.05 -3.51 -13.11
N TYR A 116 -5.96 -3.66 -13.87
CA TYR A 116 -5.68 -4.95 -14.50
C TYR A 116 -5.44 -6.05 -13.47
N ILE A 117 -4.56 -5.79 -12.50
CA ILE A 117 -4.28 -6.74 -11.41
C ILE A 117 -5.58 -7.05 -10.65
N ALA A 118 -6.37 -6.03 -10.31
CA ALA A 118 -7.62 -6.17 -9.57
C ALA A 118 -8.69 -6.99 -10.33
N LEU A 119 -8.86 -6.74 -11.64
CA LEU A 119 -9.83 -7.48 -12.47
C LEU A 119 -9.38 -8.93 -12.71
N THR A 120 -8.08 -9.14 -12.94
CA THR A 120 -7.51 -10.48 -13.07
C THR A 120 -7.74 -11.26 -11.77
N TYR A 121 -7.48 -10.66 -10.60
CA TYR A 121 -7.78 -11.27 -9.30
C TYR A 121 -9.27 -11.62 -9.14
N ILE A 122 -10.20 -10.68 -9.33
CA ILE A 122 -11.62 -10.96 -9.04
C ILE A 122 -12.24 -11.99 -10.01
N THR A 123 -11.75 -12.06 -11.24
CA THR A 123 -12.30 -13.00 -12.25
C THR A 123 -11.79 -14.42 -12.08
N THR A 124 -10.62 -14.62 -11.48
CA THR A 124 -9.99 -15.94 -11.35
C THR A 124 -9.80 -16.38 -9.91
N SER A 125 -10.01 -15.52 -8.90
CA SER A 125 -9.66 -15.84 -7.50
C SER A 125 -10.34 -17.08 -6.95
N ASP A 126 -11.60 -17.33 -7.31
CA ASP A 126 -12.32 -18.55 -6.89
C ASP A 126 -11.73 -19.80 -7.56
N GLU A 127 -11.39 -19.70 -8.85
CA GLU A 127 -10.71 -20.78 -9.58
C GLU A 127 -9.30 -21.00 -9.02
N TYR A 128 -8.53 -19.93 -8.79
CA TYR A 128 -7.18 -19.98 -8.23
C TYR A 128 -7.16 -20.57 -6.82
N LYS A 129 -8.13 -20.24 -5.95
CA LYS A 129 -8.28 -20.88 -4.63
C LYS A 129 -8.56 -22.38 -4.72
N GLU A 130 -9.22 -22.84 -5.77
CA GLU A 130 -9.41 -24.27 -6.05
C GLU A 130 -8.15 -24.90 -6.68
N ILE A 131 -7.46 -24.19 -7.58
CA ILE A 131 -6.24 -24.68 -8.24
C ILE A 131 -5.04 -24.70 -7.26
N LEU A 132 -4.97 -23.85 -6.23
CA LEU A 132 -3.98 -23.98 -5.15
C LEU A 132 -4.05 -25.33 -4.41
N LYS A 133 -5.14 -26.10 -4.57
CA LYS A 133 -5.27 -27.44 -4.01
C LYS A 133 -4.72 -28.53 -4.94
N GLU A 134 -4.47 -28.22 -6.21
CA GLU A 134 -4.00 -29.15 -7.24
C GLU A 134 -2.87 -28.50 -8.05
N GLU A 135 -1.61 -28.91 -7.87
CA GLU A 135 -0.45 -28.43 -8.63
C GLU A 135 -0.67 -28.56 -10.16
N SER A 136 -1.24 -27.53 -10.80
CA SER A 136 -1.64 -27.54 -12.20
C SER A 136 -0.83 -26.53 -13.01
N LEU A 137 -0.65 -26.81 -14.31
CA LEU A 137 0.03 -25.93 -15.26
C LEU A 137 -0.72 -24.60 -15.48
N GLU A 138 -2.01 -24.53 -15.14
CA GLU A 138 -2.84 -23.34 -15.28
C GLU A 138 -2.46 -22.25 -14.25
N ASN A 139 -1.94 -22.64 -13.08
CA ASN A 139 -1.40 -21.70 -12.06
C ASN A 139 -0.25 -20.84 -12.58
N GLN A 140 0.65 -21.42 -13.39
CA GLN A 140 1.81 -20.69 -13.92
C GLN A 140 1.39 -19.62 -14.92
N SER A 141 0.40 -19.91 -15.77
CA SER A 141 -0.10 -18.97 -16.77
C SER A 141 -0.83 -17.78 -16.15
N TYR A 142 -1.55 -17.99 -15.04
CA TYR A 142 -2.25 -16.93 -14.32
C TYR A 142 -1.29 -15.87 -13.77
N MET A 143 -0.32 -16.28 -12.95
CA MET A 143 0.62 -15.37 -12.31
C MET A 143 1.55 -14.67 -13.31
N ASP A 144 1.80 -15.26 -14.48
CA ASP A 144 2.61 -14.63 -15.53
C ASP A 144 2.02 -13.31 -16.03
N SER A 145 0.68 -13.23 -16.15
CA SER A 145 -0.01 -12.00 -16.57
C SER A 145 0.10 -10.90 -15.52
N ILE A 146 -0.12 -11.26 -14.25
CA ILE A 146 0.01 -10.39 -13.08
C ILE A 146 1.43 -9.86 -12.96
N ARG A 147 2.43 -10.74 -13.06
CA ARG A 147 3.86 -10.35 -12.95
C ARG A 147 4.27 -9.41 -14.07
N LYS A 148 3.82 -9.64 -15.31
CA LYS A 148 4.06 -8.71 -16.43
C LYS A 148 3.51 -7.33 -16.14
N GLU A 149 2.30 -7.25 -15.59
CA GLU A 149 1.71 -5.97 -15.22
C GLU A 149 2.42 -5.32 -14.04
N ALA A 150 2.78 -6.08 -13.01
CA ALA A 150 3.51 -5.55 -11.86
C ALA A 150 4.83 -4.91 -12.29
N VAL A 151 5.60 -5.57 -13.19
CA VAL A 151 6.82 -4.99 -13.78
C VAL A 151 6.52 -3.68 -14.52
N ARG A 152 5.44 -3.64 -15.30
CA ARG A 152 5.04 -2.44 -16.06
C ARG A 152 4.71 -1.27 -15.13
N LEU A 153 3.89 -1.51 -14.11
CA LEU A 153 3.49 -0.49 -13.12
C LEU A 153 4.67 -0.01 -12.27
N LEU A 154 5.56 -0.92 -11.84
CA LEU A 154 6.81 -0.56 -11.17
C LEU A 154 7.65 0.39 -12.01
N GLY A 155 7.76 0.14 -13.32
CA GLY A 155 8.43 1.04 -14.27
C GLY A 155 7.85 2.46 -14.24
N PHE A 156 6.53 2.60 -14.24
CA PHE A 156 5.86 3.90 -14.21
C PHE A 156 5.95 4.61 -12.85
N LEU A 157 5.89 3.87 -11.75
CA LEU A 157 6.06 4.42 -10.40
C LEU A 157 7.50 4.91 -10.16
N CYS A 158 8.49 4.13 -10.62
CA CYS A 158 9.91 4.48 -10.47
C CYS A 158 10.34 5.65 -11.36
N SER A 159 9.77 5.76 -12.56
CA SER A 159 10.00 6.87 -13.48
C SER A 159 9.16 8.12 -13.15
N LYS A 160 8.25 8.02 -12.16
CA LYS A 160 7.29 9.07 -11.77
C LYS A 160 6.29 9.45 -12.87
N GLU A 161 6.05 8.54 -13.81
CA GLU A 161 4.95 8.66 -14.77
C GLU A 161 3.60 8.36 -14.10
N ILE A 162 3.61 7.58 -13.02
CA ILE A 162 2.56 7.55 -11.99
C ILE A 162 3.19 8.12 -10.73
N LEU A 163 2.54 9.12 -10.13
CA LEU A 163 3.01 9.77 -8.91
C LEU A 163 1.86 9.89 -7.91
N ILE A 164 1.98 9.19 -6.78
CA ILE A 164 0.98 9.27 -5.71
C ILE A 164 1.25 10.55 -4.89
N ASP A 165 0.22 11.39 -4.78
CA ASP A 165 0.28 12.68 -4.08
C ASP A 165 -0.24 12.54 -2.66
N GLU A 166 -1.40 11.91 -2.47
CA GLU A 166 -1.96 11.62 -1.16
C GLU A 166 -2.57 10.21 -1.16
N GLU A 167 -3.09 9.79 -0.01
CA GLU A 167 -3.81 8.53 0.10
C GLU A 167 -4.94 8.46 -0.93
N HIS A 168 -4.85 7.49 -1.84
CA HIS A 168 -5.80 7.25 -2.94
C HIS A 168 -5.84 8.34 -4.05
N GLU A 169 -4.95 9.32 -4.01
CA GLU A 169 -4.85 10.38 -5.01
C GLU A 169 -3.51 10.33 -5.73
N TYR A 170 -3.54 10.37 -7.07
CA TYR A 170 -2.33 10.27 -7.87
C TYR A 170 -2.43 11.09 -9.16
N TYR A 171 -1.26 11.50 -9.68
CA TYR A 171 -1.11 12.06 -11.00
C TYR A 171 -0.65 10.98 -11.98
N ASP A 172 -1.30 10.95 -13.14
CA ASP A 172 -0.96 10.06 -14.25
C ASP A 172 -0.43 10.86 -15.44
N TYR A 173 0.88 10.78 -15.64
CA TYR A 173 1.61 11.42 -16.72
C TYR A 173 1.92 10.49 -17.88
N ARG A 174 1.50 9.22 -17.80
CA ARG A 174 1.70 8.24 -18.89
C ARG A 174 0.98 8.69 -20.16
N ALA A 175 1.52 8.35 -21.33
CA ALA A 175 0.80 8.55 -22.59
C ALA A 175 -0.47 7.68 -22.63
N GLU A 176 -1.49 8.09 -23.39
CA GLU A 176 -2.78 7.38 -23.47
C GLU A 176 -2.61 5.90 -23.79
N LYS A 177 -1.78 5.56 -24.79
CA LYS A 177 -1.45 4.18 -25.18
C LYS A 177 -0.90 3.29 -24.06
N ASP A 178 -0.32 3.91 -23.02
CA ASP A 178 0.31 3.25 -21.89
C ASP A 178 -0.67 3.13 -20.71
N ARG A 179 -1.90 3.64 -20.84
CA ARG A 179 -3.02 3.50 -19.88
C ARG A 179 -3.99 2.42 -20.33
N ILE A 180 -3.42 1.24 -20.61
CA ILE A 180 -4.12 0.08 -21.18
C ILE A 180 -5.39 -0.30 -20.39
N GLU A 181 -5.39 -0.05 -19.08
CA GLU A 181 -6.53 -0.29 -18.20
C GLU A 181 -7.78 0.57 -18.48
N ILE A 182 -7.63 1.61 -19.30
CA ILE A 182 -8.73 2.49 -19.71
C ILE A 182 -9.40 1.98 -20.99
N HIS A 183 -8.64 1.41 -21.93
CA HIS A 183 -9.11 1.19 -23.30
C HIS A 183 -8.84 -0.20 -23.90
N SER A 184 -8.04 -1.05 -23.25
CA SER A 184 -7.63 -2.35 -23.78
C SER A 184 -8.11 -3.52 -22.90
N ILE A 185 -9.15 -3.32 -22.09
CA ILE A 185 -9.65 -4.34 -21.16
C ILE A 185 -10.02 -5.64 -21.87
N ASP A 186 -10.68 -5.56 -23.02
CA ASP A 186 -11.07 -6.74 -23.80
C ASP A 186 -9.85 -7.47 -24.41
N GLU A 187 -8.80 -6.74 -24.79
CA GLU A 187 -7.53 -7.31 -25.24
C GLU A 187 -6.75 -7.95 -24.07
N MET A 188 -6.91 -7.39 -22.88
CA MET A 188 -6.24 -7.78 -21.65
C MET A 188 -6.87 -9.01 -20.99
N LEU A 189 -8.19 -9.17 -21.07
CA LEU A 189 -8.93 -10.33 -20.56
C LEU A 189 -9.12 -11.44 -21.62
N GLY A 190 -9.10 -11.10 -22.91
CA GLY A 190 -9.26 -12.07 -24.01
C GLY A 190 -8.00 -12.86 -24.37
N ALA A 191 -6.89 -12.65 -23.65
CA ALA A 191 -5.62 -13.37 -23.80
C ALA A 191 -5.39 -14.45 -22.72
N LEU A 192 -6.36 -14.65 -21.81
CA LEU A 192 -6.48 -15.78 -20.88
C LEU A 192 -7.18 -16.95 -21.58
#